data_AF-A0A889Q410-F1
#
_entry.id   AF-A0A889Q410-F1
#
_cell.length_a   1.000
_cell.length_b   1.000
_cell.length_c   1.000
_cell.angle_alpha   90.00
_cell.angle_beta   90.00
_cell.angle_gamma   90.00
#
_symmetry.space_group_name_H-M   'P 1'
#
loop_
_entity.id
_entity.type
_entity.pdbx_description
1 polymer ?
#
loop_
_entity_poly.entity_id
_entity_poly.type
_entity_poly.pdbx_seq_one_letter_code
_entity_poly.pdbx_strand_id
1 'polypeptide(L)'
;MNINRPLPPHLTIYKPQLTSMFPISHRISGAFLAIVLVSPLLCPKIGLISVTYENFYQSSSNLPKLLIVIVVGLNALLAVCYHIFHGYITIYK
;
A
#
# COMPACT_ATOMS: atom_id res chain seq x y z
N MET A 1 19.41 32.40 -11.46
CA MET A 1 18.01 31.95 -11.55
C MET A 1 17.20 32.72 -10.51
N ASN A 2 16.67 33.89 -10.85
CA ASN A 2 15.78 34.61 -9.92
C ASN A 2 14.71 35.35 -10.71
N ILE A 3 13.67 34.60 -11.08
CA ILE A 3 12.42 35.12 -11.61
C ILE A 3 11.35 34.46 -10.75
N ASN A 4 10.66 35.23 -9.90
CA ASN A 4 9.57 34.77 -9.03
C ASN A 4 8.30 34.48 -9.85
N ARG A 5 8.38 33.60 -10.85
CA ARG A 5 7.20 33.10 -11.53
C ARG A 5 6.58 31.97 -10.71
N PRO A 6 5.32 32.11 -10.26
CA PRO A 6 4.64 31.03 -9.58
C PRO A 6 4.39 29.88 -10.57
N LEU A 7 4.51 28.64 -10.08
CA LEU A 7 4.05 27.47 -10.82
C LEU A 7 2.52 27.47 -10.85
N PRO A 8 1.89 27.32 -12.02
CA PRO A 8 0.45 27.20 -12.07
C PRO A 8 0.00 25.94 -11.31
N PRO A 9 -1.18 25.98 -10.66
CA PRO A 9 -1.74 24.80 -10.02
C PRO A 9 -2.00 23.73 -11.10
N HIS A 10 -1.57 22.50 -10.86
CA HIS A 10 -1.73 21.39 -11.81
C HIS A 10 -2.66 20.33 -11.22
N LEU A 11 -2.22 19.57 -10.23
CA LEU A 11 -3.00 18.49 -9.60
C LEU A 11 -4.33 18.98 -9.01
N THR A 12 -4.39 20.23 -8.53
CA THR A 12 -5.58 20.80 -7.86
C THR A 12 -6.67 21.28 -8.81
N ILE A 13 -6.35 21.54 -10.09
CA ILE A 13 -7.34 22.01 -11.08
C ILE A 13 -7.79 20.91 -12.04
N TYR A 14 -6.98 19.86 -12.21
CA TYR A 14 -7.34 18.77 -13.11
C TYR A 14 -8.42 17.87 -12.49
N LYS A 15 -9.45 17.57 -13.28
CA LYS A 15 -10.48 16.60 -12.91
C LYS A 15 -9.85 15.20 -12.80
N PRO A 16 -10.13 14.43 -11.74
CA PRO A 16 -9.63 13.06 -11.63
C PRO A 16 -10.20 12.20 -12.77
N GLN A 17 -9.32 11.72 -13.64
CA GLN A 17 -9.63 10.81 -14.75
C GLN A 17 -9.10 9.41 -14.45
N LEU A 18 -9.82 8.36 -14.85
CA LEU A 18 -9.38 6.97 -14.62
C LEU A 18 -8.00 6.68 -15.21
N THR A 19 -7.69 7.23 -16.38
CA THR A 19 -6.38 7.12 -17.05
C THR A 19 -5.23 7.66 -16.21
N SER A 20 -5.47 8.71 -15.42
CA SER A 20 -4.48 9.30 -14.50
C SER A 20 -4.46 8.59 -13.14
N MET A 21 -5.60 8.04 -12.69
CA MET A 21 -5.72 7.39 -11.39
C MET A 21 -5.11 5.99 -11.38
N PHE A 22 -5.30 5.18 -12.42
CA PHE A 22 -4.79 3.79 -12.47
C PHE A 22 -3.26 3.66 -12.28
N PRO A 23 -2.41 4.49 -12.93
CA PRO A 23 -0.97 4.46 -12.69
C PRO A 23 -0.60 4.90 -11.26
N ILE A 24 -1.34 5.85 -10.68
CA ILE A 24 -1.10 6.32 -9.31
C ILE A 24 -1.44 5.22 -8.31
N SER A 25 -2.60 4.56 -8.45
CA SER A 25 -3.00 3.45 -7.57
C SER A 25 -2.06 2.25 -7.70
N HIS A 26 -1.53 1.95 -8.89
CA HIS A 26 -0.53 0.90 -9.06
C HIS A 26 0.77 1.17 -8.29
N ARG A 27 1.22 2.44 -8.24
CA ARG A 27 2.37 2.85 -7.43
C ARG A 27 2.08 2.78 -5.94
N ILE A 28 0.89 3.20 -5.52
CA ILE A 28 0.46 3.15 -4.11
C ILE A 28 0.37 1.69 -3.64
N SER A 29 -0.22 0.78 -4.42
CA SER A 29 -0.32 -0.63 -4.06
C SER A 29 1.06 -1.29 -3.96
N GLY A 30 1.98 -0.97 -4.87
CA GLY A 30 3.36 -1.45 -4.83
C GLY A 30 4.13 -0.92 -3.61
N ALA A 31 4.00 0.37 -3.28
CA ALA A 31 4.61 0.95 -2.10
C ALA A 31 4.06 0.34 -0.80
N PHE A 32 2.75 0.12 -0.72
CA PHE A 32 2.11 -0.57 0.40
C PHE A 32 2.67 -1.99 0.58
N LEU A 33 2.77 -2.77 -0.51
CA LEU A 33 3.34 -4.11 -0.50
C LEU A 33 4.80 -4.11 -0.04
N ALA A 34 5.61 -3.16 -0.53
CA ALA A 34 6.99 -3.02 -0.12
C ALA A 34 7.13 -2.73 1.38
N ILE A 35 6.29 -1.83 1.93
CA ILE A 35 6.28 -1.54 3.37
C ILE A 35 5.92 -2.77 4.18
N VAL A 36 4.86 -3.50 3.77
CA VAL A 36 4.43 -4.73 4.45
C VAL A 36 5.56 -5.76 4.46
N LEU A 37 6.26 -5.94 3.34
CA LEU A 37 7.36 -6.90 3.22
C LEU A 37 8.65 -6.47 3.95
N VAL A 38 8.99 -5.18 3.93
CA VAL A 38 10.23 -4.64 4.50
C VAL A 38 10.10 -4.41 6.02
N SER A 39 8.90 -4.13 6.52
CA SER A 39 8.66 -3.84 7.95
C SER A 39 9.16 -4.93 8.92
N PRO A 40 9.04 -6.24 8.66
CA PRO A 40 9.55 -7.27 9.56
C PRO A 40 11.08 -7.37 9.52
N LEU A 41 11.72 -7.00 8.40
CA LEU A 41 13.19 -7.03 8.27
C LEU A 41 13.85 -5.90 9.07
N LEU A 42 13.24 -4.70 9.06
CA LEU A 42 13.80 -3.53 9.77
C LEU A 42 13.56 -3.59 11.27
N CYS A 43 12.44 -4.18 11.71
CA CYS A 43 12.13 -4.25 13.12
C CYS A 43 11.29 -5.50 13.45
N PRO A 44 11.92 -6.64 13.80
CA PRO A 44 11.19 -7.89 14.08
C PRO A 44 10.24 -7.78 15.29
N LYS A 45 10.44 -6.77 16.14
CA LYS A 45 9.64 -6.50 17.34
C LYS A 45 8.47 -5.53 17.12
N ILE A 46 8.48 -4.77 16.02
CA ILE A 46 7.55 -3.67 15.70
C ILE A 46 6.83 -3.88 14.37
N GLY A 47 7.24 -4.86 13.55
CA GLY A 47 6.54 -5.22 12.33
C GLY A 47 5.04 -5.34 12.60
N LEU A 48 4.27 -4.37 12.08
CA LEU A 48 2.83 -4.21 12.32
C LEU A 48 2.04 -5.49 12.03
N ILE A 49 2.64 -6.41 11.27
CA ILE A 49 2.13 -7.70 10.84
C ILE A 49 3.23 -8.77 10.99
N SER A 50 3.91 -8.86 12.13
CA SER A 50 4.73 -10.04 12.41
C SER A 50 3.81 -11.24 12.66
N VAL A 51 3.24 -11.81 11.59
CA VAL A 51 2.46 -13.07 11.60
C VAL A 51 3.29 -14.18 12.24
N THR A 52 4.61 -14.11 12.16
CA THR A 52 5.55 -15.09 12.70
C THR A 52 5.92 -14.89 14.18
N TYR A 53 5.41 -13.86 14.85
CA TYR A 53 5.74 -13.65 16.26
C TYR A 53 4.83 -14.52 17.13
N GLU A 54 5.42 -15.45 17.87
CA GLU A 54 4.74 -16.35 18.82
C GLU A 54 3.70 -15.62 19.70
N ASN A 55 4.04 -14.41 20.20
CA ASN A 55 3.10 -13.65 21.04
C ASN A 55 1.92 -13.07 20.25
N PHE A 56 2.00 -12.91 18.92
CA PHE A 56 0.90 -12.41 18.11
C PHE A 56 -0.16 -13.50 17.88
N TYR A 57 0.27 -14.75 17.62
CA TYR A 57 -0.61 -15.92 17.58
C TYR A 57 -1.21 -16.27 18.95
N GLN A 58 -0.43 -16.16 20.04
CA GLN A 58 -0.99 -16.36 21.38
C GLN A 58 -1.91 -15.22 21.83
N SER A 59 -1.75 -14.00 21.31
CA SER A 59 -2.61 -12.85 21.64
C SER A 59 -3.76 -12.61 20.66
N SER A 60 -3.92 -13.43 19.62
CA SER A 60 -5.06 -13.37 18.69
C SER A 60 -6.34 -14.00 19.25
N SER A 61 -6.33 -14.46 20.49
CA SER A 61 -7.52 -14.92 21.21
C SER A 61 -8.52 -13.78 21.51
N ASN A 62 -8.08 -12.52 21.40
CA ASN A 62 -8.95 -11.35 21.58
C ASN A 62 -9.66 -10.97 20.27
N LEU A 63 -11.00 -10.96 20.28
CA LEU A 63 -11.88 -10.56 19.17
C LEU A 63 -11.46 -9.27 18.42
N PRO A 64 -11.16 -8.13 19.08
CA PRO A 64 -10.77 -6.91 18.36
C PRO A 64 -9.42 -7.05 17.64
N LYS A 65 -8.53 -7.88 18.17
CA LYS A 65 -7.20 -8.11 17.58
C LYS A 65 -7.30 -8.99 16.33
N LEU A 66 -8.13 -10.03 16.39
CA LEU A 66 -8.44 -10.87 15.23
C LEU A 66 -9.04 -10.06 14.07
N LEU A 67 -9.97 -9.13 14.37
CA LEU A 67 -10.55 -8.25 13.34
C LEU A 67 -9.49 -7.42 12.62
N ILE A 68 -8.54 -6.83 13.37
CA ILE A 68 -7.44 -6.04 12.78
C ILE A 68 -6.61 -6.90 11.82
N VAL A 69 -6.29 -8.13 12.22
CA VAL A 69 -5.50 -9.06 11.38
C VAL A 69 -6.25 -9.42 10.10
N ILE A 70 -7.53 -9.73 10.20
CA ILE A 70 -8.37 -10.07 9.05
C ILE A 70 -8.46 -8.87 8.10
N VAL A 71 -8.71 -7.67 8.61
CA VAL A 71 -8.81 -6.45 7.79
C VAL A 71 -7.49 -6.16 7.08
N VAL A 72 -6.36 -6.21 7.78
CA VAL A 72 -5.05 -5.95 7.17
C VAL A 72 -4.70 -7.03 6.14
N GLY A 73 -4.98 -8.31 6.44
CA GLY A 73 -4.76 -9.42 5.53
C GLY A 73 -5.59 -9.33 4.24
N LEU A 74 -6.87 -8.98 4.34
CA LEU A 74 -7.74 -8.78 3.18
C LEU A 74 -7.29 -7.60 2.31
N ASN A 75 -6.87 -6.48 2.92
CA ASN A 75 -6.33 -5.34 2.18
C ASN A 75 -5.01 -5.67 1.48
N ALA A 76 -4.13 -6.45 2.13
CA ALA A 76 -2.90 -6.93 1.51
C ALA A 76 -3.18 -7.84 0.32
N LEU A 77 -4.12 -8.78 0.44
CA LEU A 77 -4.53 -9.67 -0.66
C LEU A 77 -5.07 -8.85 -1.85
N LEU A 78 -5.94 -7.89 -1.58
CA LEU A 78 -6.48 -6.99 -2.61
C LEU A 78 -5.36 -6.21 -3.31
N ALA A 79 -4.40 -5.67 -2.54
CA ALA A 79 -3.26 -4.94 -3.09
C ALA A 79 -2.37 -5.82 -3.98
N VAL A 80 -2.10 -7.07 -3.58
CA VAL A 80 -1.34 -8.06 -4.39
C VAL A 80 -2.06 -8.31 -5.72
N CYS A 81 -3.34 -8.68 -5.66
CA CYS A 81 -4.14 -8.95 -6.85
C CYS A 81 -4.13 -7.75 -7.80
N TYR A 82 -4.48 -6.58 -7.27
CA TYR A 82 -4.53 -5.35 -8.05
C TYR A 82 -3.18 -5.00 -8.71
N HIS A 83 -2.08 -5.10 -7.95
CA HIS A 83 -0.73 -4.77 -8.43
C HIS A 83 -0.29 -5.72 -9.55
N ILE A 84 -0.54 -7.03 -9.42
CA ILE A 84 -0.21 -8.02 -10.46
C ILE A 84 -1.04 -7.79 -11.73
N PHE A 85 -2.37 -7.63 -11.60
CA PHE A 85 -3.24 -7.42 -12.77
C PHE A 85 -2.90 -6.14 -13.53
N HIS A 86 -2.64 -5.03 -12.83
CA HIS A 86 -2.26 -3.77 -13.47
C HIS A 86 -0.82 -3.80 -14.00
N GLY A 87 0.08 -4.53 -13.33
CA GLY A 87 1.44 -4.77 -13.80
C GLY A 87 1.42 -5.51 -15.14
N TYR A 88 0.60 -6.55 -15.27
CA TYR A 88 0.34 -7.23 -16.53
C TYR A 88 -0.14 -6.23 -17.58
N ILE A 89 -1.23 -5.49 -17.35
CA ILE A 89 -1.76 -4.51 -18.32
C ILE A 89 -0.71 -3.49 -18.78
N THR A 90 0.19 -3.07 -17.88
CA THR A 90 1.25 -2.10 -18.18
C THR A 90 2.34 -2.67 -19.08
N ILE A 91 2.65 -3.97 -18.98
CA ILE A 91 3.70 -4.62 -19.79
C ILE A 91 3.26 -4.81 -21.25
N TYR A 92 1.97 -5.08 -21.48
CA TYR A 92 1.42 -5.35 -22.82
C TYR A 92 0.96 -4.08 -23.57
N LYS A 93 1.28 -2.90 -23.04
CA LYS A 93 0.86 -1.61 -23.58
C LYS A 93 2.07 -0.77 -23.95
#